data_AF-A0A7S2ENF9-F1
#
_entry.id   AF-A0A7S2ENF9-F1
#
_cell.length_a   1.000
_cell.length_b   1.000
_cell.length_c   1.000
_cell.angle_alpha   90.00
_cell.angle_beta   90.00
_cell.angle_gamma   90.00
#
_symmetry.space_group_name_H-M   'P 1'
#
loop_
_entity.id
_entity.type
_entity.pdbx_description
1 polymer ?
#
loop_
_entity_poly.entity_id
_entity_poly.type
_entity_poly.pdbx_seq_one_letter_code
_entity_poly.pdbx_strand_id
1 'polypeptide(L)'
;DIVYKKTSGNALFLTQFLLSLWDEGLLLFSLDSNKWQWDANAIEAKDIPDDVGMLMSEKILQLPVECQYTIKLLACVGAKCDESILMLFMGERKDIQEPEEQRAKKRSKKEMESTNHFSMLEFAVDEGLLKKEGSDYKFAHDQIQHAAYSLIPENNKGHLHNYIGNMILKHAPDNKLDDVLFIMVDQLNRGKMHIEEEDKRMQLALLNLRAGEK
;
A
#
# COMPACT_ATOMS: atom_id res chain seq x y z
N ASP A 1 -16.60 8.70 -22.38
CA ASP A 1 -17.35 8.82 -21.10
C ASP A 1 -17.56 7.50 -20.37
N ILE A 2 -18.22 6.50 -20.95
CA ILE A 2 -18.46 5.18 -20.30
C ILE A 2 -17.15 4.55 -19.80
N VAL A 3 -16.17 4.46 -20.69
CA VAL A 3 -14.84 3.92 -20.38
C VAL A 3 -14.16 4.70 -19.25
N TYR A 4 -14.19 6.03 -19.28
CA TYR A 4 -13.58 6.85 -18.24
C TYR A 4 -14.29 6.68 -16.88
N LYS A 5 -15.62 6.65 -16.87
CA LYS A 5 -16.41 6.40 -15.65
C LYS A 5 -16.08 5.03 -15.03
N LYS A 6 -15.97 3.99 -15.87
CA LYS A 6 -15.68 2.63 -15.42
C LYS A 6 -14.22 2.42 -15.02
N THR A 7 -13.29 3.13 -15.66
CA THR A 7 -11.84 2.94 -15.46
C THR A 7 -11.20 3.97 -14.53
N SER A 8 -11.90 5.06 -14.20
CA SER A 8 -11.37 6.25 -13.54
C SER A 8 -10.08 6.79 -14.18
N GLY A 9 -9.91 6.59 -15.49
CA GLY A 9 -8.70 6.99 -16.22
C GLY A 9 -7.46 6.13 -15.95
N ASN A 10 -7.58 5.00 -15.23
CA ASN A 10 -6.48 4.10 -14.99
C ASN A 10 -6.17 3.28 -16.25
N ALA A 11 -4.97 3.44 -16.83
CA ALA A 11 -4.58 2.77 -18.08
C ALA A 11 -4.57 1.23 -17.99
N LEU A 12 -4.28 0.67 -16.81
CA LEU A 12 -4.35 -0.77 -16.57
C LEU A 12 -5.81 -1.23 -16.60
N PHE A 13 -6.70 -0.54 -15.88
CA PHE A 13 -8.12 -0.86 -15.88
C PHE A 13 -8.76 -0.61 -17.25
N LEU A 14 -8.31 0.40 -18.00
CA LEU A 14 -8.69 0.60 -19.40
C LEU A 14 -8.37 -0.65 -20.22
N THR A 15 -7.15 -1.16 -20.09
CA THR A 15 -6.70 -2.35 -20.83
C THR A 15 -7.52 -3.59 -20.43
N GLN A 16 -7.70 -3.83 -19.13
CA GLN A 16 -8.49 -4.96 -18.62
C GLN A 16 -9.98 -4.84 -18.96
N PHE A 17 -10.54 -3.64 -18.90
CA PHE A 17 -11.91 -3.35 -19.29
C PHE A 17 -12.10 -3.67 -20.76
N LEU A 18 -11.23 -3.16 -21.65
CA LEU A 18 -11.30 -3.43 -23.08
C LEU A 18 -11.12 -4.93 -23.41
N LEU A 19 -10.20 -5.63 -22.74
CA LEU A 19 -10.04 -7.09 -22.88
C LEU A 19 -11.32 -7.82 -22.45
N SER A 20 -11.93 -7.44 -21.33
CA SER A 20 -13.18 -8.06 -20.87
C SER A 20 -14.34 -7.86 -21.85
N LEU A 21 -14.41 -6.68 -22.49
CA LEU A 21 -15.42 -6.41 -23.51
C LEU A 21 -15.17 -7.22 -24.78
N TRP A 22 -13.90 -7.43 -25.14
CA TRP A 22 -13.52 -8.26 -26.28
C TRP A 22 -13.89 -9.73 -26.03
N ASP A 23 -13.49 -10.29 -24.88
CA ASP A 23 -13.72 -11.69 -24.53
C ASP A 23 -15.21 -12.05 -24.47
N GLU A 24 -16.05 -11.09 -24.06
CA GLU A 24 -17.50 -11.25 -24.00
C GLU A 24 -18.22 -10.87 -25.30
N GLY A 25 -17.48 -10.47 -26.35
CA GLY A 25 -18.04 -10.10 -27.65
C GLY A 25 -18.83 -8.79 -27.65
N LEU A 26 -18.68 -7.97 -26.61
CA LEU A 26 -19.29 -6.63 -26.49
C LEU A 26 -18.48 -5.56 -27.22
N LEU A 27 -17.21 -5.86 -27.52
CA LEU A 27 -16.32 -5.06 -28.36
C LEU A 27 -15.80 -5.95 -29.49
N LEU A 28 -16.17 -5.63 -30.73
CA LEU A 28 -15.83 -6.43 -31.90
C LEU A 28 -15.21 -5.55 -32.98
N PHE A 29 -14.25 -6.10 -33.72
CA PHE A 29 -13.71 -5.43 -34.89
C PHE A 29 -14.43 -5.91 -36.15
N SER A 30 -15.16 -5.01 -36.82
CA SER A 30 -15.84 -5.32 -38.08
C SER A 30 -14.88 -5.14 -39.25
N LEU A 31 -14.56 -6.24 -39.94
CA LEU A 31 -13.71 -6.22 -41.13
C LEU A 31 -14.39 -5.51 -42.31
N ASP A 32 -15.72 -5.63 -42.44
CA ASP A 32 -16.48 -5.02 -43.53
C ASP A 32 -16.49 -3.48 -43.47
N SER A 33 -16.51 -2.93 -42.25
CA SER A 33 -16.51 -1.49 -42.01
C SER A 33 -15.16 -0.93 -41.59
N ASN A 34 -14.17 -1.81 -41.37
CA ASN A 34 -12.84 -1.53 -40.82
C ASN A 34 -12.89 -0.67 -39.54
N LYS A 35 -13.86 -0.95 -38.67
CA LYS A 35 -14.17 -0.17 -37.47
C LYS A 35 -14.47 -1.07 -36.28
N TRP A 36 -14.14 -0.58 -35.11
CA TRP A 36 -14.63 -1.13 -33.85
C TRP A 36 -16.13 -0.90 -33.71
N GLN A 37 -16.84 -1.94 -33.30
CA GLN A 37 -18.27 -1.94 -33.01
C GLN A 37 -18.45 -2.35 -31.56
N TRP A 38 -19.35 -1.66 -30.86
CA TRP A 38 -19.67 -1.94 -29.47
C TRP A 38 -21.14 -1.60 -29.21
N ASP A 39 -21.74 -2.29 -28.24
CA ASP A 39 -23.08 -1.97 -27.76
C ASP A 39 -22.97 -1.17 -26.46
N ALA A 40 -23.19 0.14 -26.56
CA ALA A 40 -23.10 1.04 -25.40
C ALA A 40 -24.12 0.69 -24.31
N ASN A 41 -25.32 0.23 -24.67
CA ASN A 41 -26.36 -0.12 -23.70
C ASN A 41 -26.00 -1.43 -22.98
N ALA A 42 -25.47 -2.41 -23.71
CA ALA A 42 -25.00 -3.66 -23.10
C ALA A 42 -23.78 -3.43 -22.18
N ILE A 43 -22.88 -2.51 -22.55
CA ILE A 43 -21.72 -2.13 -21.73
C ILE A 43 -22.14 -1.36 -20.47
N GLU A 44 -23.11 -0.44 -20.57
CA GLU A 44 -23.62 0.30 -19.40
C GLU A 44 -24.47 -0.58 -18.47
N ALA A 45 -25.24 -1.52 -19.02
CA ALA A 45 -26.04 -2.48 -18.26
C ALA A 45 -25.18 -3.54 -17.56
N LYS A 46 -23.90 -3.66 -17.94
CA LYS A 46 -22.97 -4.57 -17.31
C LYS A 46 -22.54 -4.01 -15.95
N ASP A 47 -22.84 -4.79 -14.92
CA ASP A 47 -22.39 -4.54 -13.54
C ASP A 47 -20.90 -4.90 -13.44
N ILE A 48 -20.06 -4.14 -14.14
CA ILE A 48 -18.61 -4.21 -13.95
C ILE A 48 -18.35 -3.52 -12.61
N PRO A 49 -17.65 -4.18 -11.66
CA PRO A 49 -17.37 -3.60 -10.36
C PRO A 49 -16.80 -2.20 -10.56
N ASP A 50 -17.51 -1.19 -10.06
CA ASP A 50 -17.03 0.19 -10.01
C ASP A 50 -15.82 0.34 -9.07
N ASP A 51 -15.41 -0.76 -8.43
CA ASP A 51 -14.35 -0.83 -7.45
C ASP A 51 -13.04 -1.29 -8.08
N VAL A 52 -12.35 -0.33 -8.73
CA VAL A 52 -10.93 -0.46 -9.11
C VAL A 52 -10.10 -0.93 -7.91
N GLY A 53 -10.50 -0.56 -6.68
CA GLY A 53 -9.88 -1.02 -5.45
C GLY A 53 -9.97 -2.53 -5.23
N MET A 54 -11.05 -3.19 -5.64
CA MET A 54 -11.20 -4.66 -5.53
C MET A 54 -10.20 -5.39 -6.42
N LEU A 55 -10.05 -4.98 -7.68
CA LEU A 55 -9.07 -5.56 -8.60
C LEU A 55 -7.62 -5.31 -8.14
N MET A 56 -7.33 -4.11 -7.68
CA MET A 56 -6.00 -3.81 -7.11
C MET A 56 -5.76 -4.64 -5.85
N SER A 57 -6.78 -4.85 -5.03
CA SER A 57 -6.70 -5.72 -3.86
C SER A 57 -6.40 -7.16 -4.25
N GLU A 58 -7.05 -7.70 -5.27
CA GLU A 58 -6.76 -9.05 -5.79
C GLU A 58 -5.33 -9.17 -6.32
N LYS A 59 -4.87 -8.20 -7.11
CA LYS A 59 -3.47 -8.16 -7.59
C LYS A 59 -2.48 -8.13 -6.42
N ILE A 60 -2.74 -7.29 -5.41
CA ILE A 60 -1.90 -7.25 -4.21
C ILE A 60 -1.91 -8.62 -3.54
N LEU A 61 -3.06 -9.26 -3.37
CA LEU A 61 -3.17 -10.59 -2.74
C LEU A 61 -2.48 -11.72 -3.53
N GLN A 62 -2.19 -11.53 -4.82
CA GLN A 62 -1.41 -12.49 -5.62
C GLN A 62 0.11 -12.33 -5.47
N LEU A 63 0.58 -11.22 -4.88
CA LEU A 63 2.00 -11.01 -4.63
C LEU A 63 2.53 -11.89 -3.48
N PRO A 64 3.85 -12.08 -3.36
CA PRO A 64 4.45 -12.72 -2.18
C PRO A 64 3.99 -12.04 -0.88
N VAL A 65 3.78 -12.81 0.18
CA VAL A 65 3.24 -12.33 1.47
C VAL A 65 4.08 -11.19 2.05
N GLU A 66 5.40 -11.27 1.88
CA GLU A 66 6.33 -10.21 2.27
C GLU A 66 6.07 -8.90 1.51
N CYS A 67 5.84 -8.99 0.19
CA CYS A 67 5.53 -7.82 -0.64
C CYS A 67 4.17 -7.21 -0.23
N GLN A 68 3.15 -8.06 0.00
CA GLN A 68 1.86 -7.61 0.51
C GLN A 68 1.99 -6.83 1.81
N TYR A 69 2.79 -7.34 2.75
CA TYR A 69 3.03 -6.68 4.02
C TYR A 69 3.69 -5.31 3.83
N THR A 70 4.74 -5.23 2.99
CA THR A 70 5.43 -3.96 2.72
C THR A 70 4.52 -2.95 2.02
N ILE A 71 3.68 -3.38 1.07
CA ILE A 71 2.72 -2.50 0.39
C ILE A 71 1.66 -1.96 1.38
N LYS A 72 1.18 -2.78 2.32
CA LYS A 72 0.23 -2.34 3.37
C LYS A 72 0.87 -1.31 4.30
N LEU A 73 2.13 -1.51 4.69
CA LEU A 73 2.90 -0.52 5.46
C LEU A 73 3.05 0.80 4.70
N LEU A 74 3.42 0.73 3.42
CA LEU A 74 3.52 1.89 2.54
C LEU A 74 2.19 2.66 2.48
N ALA A 75 1.08 1.94 2.34
CA ALA A 75 -0.25 2.53 2.31
C ALA A 75 -0.61 3.29 3.60
N CYS A 76 -0.14 2.83 4.76
CA CYS A 76 -0.28 3.56 6.02
C CYS A 76 0.55 4.84 6.05
N VAL A 77 1.78 4.82 5.54
CA VAL A 77 2.72 5.96 5.57
C VAL A 77 2.32 7.07 4.59
N GLY A 78 1.90 6.71 3.37
CA GLY A 78 1.47 7.69 2.38
C GLY A 78 1.69 7.25 0.92
N ALA A 79 1.37 8.15 -0.01
CA ALA A 79 1.44 7.88 -1.45
C ALA A 79 2.89 7.69 -1.97
N LYS A 80 3.87 8.31 -1.31
CA LYS A 80 5.31 8.23 -1.61
C LYS A 80 6.05 7.87 -0.32
N CYS A 81 7.02 6.96 -0.42
CA CYS A 81 7.87 6.58 0.70
C CYS A 81 9.34 6.61 0.28
N ASP A 82 10.13 7.27 1.12
CA ASP A 82 11.57 7.37 1.00
C ASP A 82 12.22 6.04 1.41
N GLU A 83 13.31 5.66 0.74
CA GLU A 83 14.10 4.47 1.04
C GLU A 83 14.49 4.39 2.53
N SER A 84 14.86 5.51 3.14
CA SER A 84 15.25 5.57 4.54
C SER A 84 14.11 5.18 5.47
N ILE A 85 12.86 5.54 5.16
CA ILE A 85 11.68 5.14 5.92
C ILE A 85 11.40 3.64 5.72
N LEU A 86 11.54 3.13 4.49
CA LEU A 86 11.44 1.70 4.21
C LEU A 86 12.47 0.87 5.00
N MET A 87 13.72 1.33 5.08
CA MET A 87 14.77 0.67 5.84
C MET A 87 14.45 0.54 7.33
N LEU A 88 13.75 1.52 7.93
CA LEU A 88 13.33 1.46 9.33
C LEU A 88 12.38 0.28 9.59
N PHE A 89 11.50 -0.04 8.64
CA PHE A 89 10.54 -1.14 8.79
C PHE A 89 11.14 -2.52 8.47
N MET A 90 12.13 -2.57 7.57
CA MET A 90 12.74 -3.83 7.13
C MET A 90 13.68 -4.46 8.17
N GLY A 91 14.16 -3.68 9.15
CA GLY A 91 15.07 -4.14 10.21
C GLY A 91 14.39 -4.95 11.34
N GLU A 92 13.08 -4.81 11.55
CA GLU A 92 12.36 -5.49 12.62
C GLU A 92 11.14 -6.27 12.09
N ARG A 93 11.38 -7.41 11.41
CA ARG A 93 10.39 -8.50 11.43
C ARG A 93 10.28 -9.04 12.86
N LYS A 94 9.40 -8.42 13.66
CA LYS A 94 8.64 -9.10 14.70
C LYS A 94 7.28 -9.39 14.10
N ASP A 95 7.22 -10.52 13.42
CA ASP A 95 6.06 -11.14 12.80
C ASP A 95 4.82 -10.91 13.71
N ILE A 96 3.95 -9.97 13.33
CA ILE A 96 2.80 -9.54 14.14
C ILE A 96 1.73 -10.66 14.25
N GLN A 97 1.96 -11.81 13.60
CA GLN A 97 0.96 -12.89 13.49
C GLN A 97 1.48 -14.32 13.79
N GLU A 98 2.76 -14.55 14.14
CA GLU A 98 3.24 -15.91 14.44
C GLU A 98 3.32 -16.23 15.96
N PRO A 99 2.77 -17.37 16.42
CA PRO A 99 2.88 -17.84 17.81
C PRO A 99 4.33 -18.03 18.28
N GLU A 100 4.56 -17.75 19.56
CA GLU A 100 5.88 -17.61 20.18
C GLU A 100 6.79 -18.84 20.04
N GLU A 101 6.22 -20.05 19.96
CA GLU A 101 6.94 -21.31 19.82
C GLU A 101 7.68 -21.47 18.48
N GLN A 102 7.23 -20.81 17.41
CA GLN A 102 7.89 -20.89 16.09
C GLN A 102 9.06 -19.90 15.95
N ARG A 103 9.17 -18.92 16.85
CA ARG A 103 10.20 -17.86 16.85
C ARG A 103 11.60 -18.37 17.17
N ALA A 104 11.73 -19.41 17.99
CA ALA A 104 13.02 -19.90 18.45
C ALA A 104 13.82 -20.65 17.36
N LYS A 105 13.15 -21.21 16.34
CA LYS A 105 13.79 -22.07 15.33
C LYS A 105 14.35 -21.33 14.11
N LYS A 106 13.91 -20.08 13.84
CA LYS A 106 14.30 -19.32 12.63
C LYS A 106 15.43 -18.29 12.83
N ARG A 107 15.91 -18.09 14.08
CA ARG A 107 16.86 -17.01 14.43
C ARG A 107 18.22 -17.09 13.71
N SER A 108 18.65 -18.26 13.24
CA SER A 108 19.98 -18.45 12.64
C SER A 108 20.10 -18.05 11.16
N LYS A 109 19.00 -17.66 10.50
CA LYS A 109 18.98 -17.35 9.05
C LYS A 109 18.86 -15.85 8.73
N LYS A 110 18.70 -15.01 9.77
CA LYS A 110 18.10 -13.66 9.66
C LYS A 110 19.04 -12.52 9.25
N GLU A 111 20.35 -12.78 9.11
CA GLU A 111 21.32 -11.74 8.69
C GLU A 111 21.43 -11.59 7.16
N MET A 112 20.86 -12.51 6.36
CA MET A 112 20.89 -12.44 4.88
C MET A 112 19.58 -11.90 4.26
N GLU A 113 18.53 -11.65 5.05
CA GLU A 113 17.18 -11.34 4.57
C GLU A 113 16.88 -9.84 4.44
N SER A 114 17.74 -8.95 4.95
CA SER A 114 17.59 -7.50 4.79
C SER A 114 17.69 -7.06 3.32
N THR A 115 18.33 -7.87 2.47
CA THR A 115 18.46 -7.63 1.02
C THR A 115 17.18 -7.99 0.24
N ASN A 116 16.26 -8.79 0.81
CA ASN A 116 15.14 -9.34 0.05
C ASN A 116 13.94 -8.41 -0.10
N HIS A 117 13.71 -7.45 0.79
CA HIS A 117 12.46 -6.68 0.78
C HIS A 117 12.42 -5.59 -0.30
N PHE A 118 13.57 -4.99 -0.66
CA PHE A 118 13.66 -4.10 -1.83
C PHE A 118 13.39 -4.86 -3.13
N SER A 119 13.93 -6.06 -3.27
CA SER A 119 13.57 -6.95 -4.39
C SER A 119 12.11 -7.42 -4.33
N MET A 120 11.49 -7.51 -3.14
CA MET A 120 10.07 -7.84 -3.05
C MET A 120 9.19 -6.72 -3.64
N LEU A 121 9.57 -5.45 -3.46
CA LEU A 121 8.84 -4.33 -4.06
C LEU A 121 8.99 -4.28 -5.59
N GLU A 122 9.99 -4.94 -6.17
CA GLU A 122 10.10 -5.05 -7.63
C GLU A 122 8.92 -5.84 -8.23
N PHE A 123 8.41 -6.87 -7.55
CA PHE A 123 7.17 -7.54 -7.98
C PHE A 123 5.98 -6.57 -8.08
N ALA A 124 5.89 -5.61 -7.16
CA ALA A 124 4.83 -4.60 -7.18
C ALA A 124 5.04 -3.54 -8.27
N VAL A 125 6.30 -3.27 -8.64
CA VAL A 125 6.64 -2.38 -9.76
C VAL A 125 6.31 -3.07 -11.08
N ASP A 126 6.67 -4.35 -11.23
CA ASP A 126 6.40 -5.16 -12.42
C ASP A 126 4.89 -5.32 -12.67
N GLU A 127 4.11 -5.49 -11.61
CA GLU A 127 2.64 -5.53 -11.67
C GLU A 127 1.98 -4.16 -11.90
N GLY A 128 2.77 -3.08 -11.97
CA GLY A 128 2.31 -1.71 -12.18
C GLY A 128 1.59 -1.08 -10.99
N LEU A 129 1.73 -1.67 -9.80
CA LEU A 129 1.13 -1.19 -8.55
C LEU A 129 1.94 -0.04 -7.94
N LEU A 130 3.26 -0.14 -8.04
CA LEU A 130 4.22 0.88 -7.62
C LEU A 130 5.03 1.42 -8.81
N LYS A 131 5.58 2.61 -8.63
CA LYS A 131 6.59 3.22 -9.49
C LYS A 131 7.84 3.47 -8.64
N LYS A 132 9.00 3.21 -9.23
CA LYS A 132 10.30 3.52 -8.63
C LYS A 132 10.78 4.87 -9.15
N GLU A 133 11.03 5.81 -8.25
CA GLU A 133 11.58 7.14 -8.54
C GLU A 133 12.94 7.28 -7.86
N GLY A 134 14.01 6.85 -8.54
CA GLY A 134 15.33 6.76 -7.92
C GLY A 134 15.39 5.67 -6.86
N SER A 135 15.63 6.05 -5.61
CA SER A 135 15.58 5.19 -4.42
C SER A 135 14.17 5.04 -3.85
N ASP A 136 13.23 5.92 -4.24
CA ASP A 136 11.92 6.01 -3.61
C ASP A 136 10.89 5.14 -4.32
N TYR A 137 9.85 4.76 -3.57
CA TYR A 137 8.70 4.06 -4.10
C TYR A 137 7.45 4.92 -3.95
N LYS A 138 6.63 4.93 -5.01
CA LYS A 138 5.37 5.66 -5.06
C LYS A 138 4.26 4.76 -5.58
N PHE A 139 3.06 4.87 -5.02
CA PHE A 139 1.90 4.23 -5.64
C PHE A 139 1.68 4.78 -7.04
N ALA A 140 1.44 3.89 -8.00
CA ALA A 140 1.17 4.32 -9.37
C ALA A 140 -0.10 5.19 -9.46
N HIS A 141 -1.03 4.99 -8.52
CA HIS A 141 -2.29 5.73 -8.38
C HIS A 141 -2.84 5.66 -6.95
N ASP A 142 -3.57 6.68 -6.51
CA ASP A 142 -4.18 6.76 -5.17
C ASP A 142 -5.13 5.60 -4.88
N GLN A 143 -5.85 5.12 -5.90
CA GLN A 143 -6.73 3.93 -5.83
C GLN A 143 -5.99 2.68 -5.34
N ILE A 144 -4.72 2.50 -5.74
CA ILE A 144 -3.92 1.34 -5.33
C ILE A 144 -3.51 1.48 -3.86
N GLN A 145 -3.18 2.70 -3.43
CA GLN A 145 -2.94 2.97 -2.02
C GLN A 145 -4.17 2.67 -1.17
N HIS A 146 -5.35 3.12 -1.59
CA HIS A 146 -6.60 2.84 -0.88
C HIS A 146 -6.90 1.34 -0.84
N ALA A 147 -6.72 0.62 -1.95
CA ALA A 147 -6.88 -0.84 -1.99
C ALA A 147 -5.95 -1.54 -0.99
N ALA A 148 -4.66 -1.20 -1.02
CA ALA A 148 -3.67 -1.71 -0.09
C ALA A 148 -4.04 -1.42 1.37
N TYR A 149 -4.50 -0.21 1.67
CA TYR A 149 -4.92 0.17 3.02
C TYR A 149 -6.19 -0.58 3.48
N SER A 150 -7.15 -0.78 2.57
CA SER A 150 -8.39 -1.52 2.84
C SER A 150 -8.17 -3.01 3.10
N LEU A 151 -7.08 -3.58 2.58
CA LEU A 151 -6.64 -4.96 2.90
C LEU A 151 -6.12 -5.14 4.33
N ILE A 152 -6.05 -4.08 5.13
CA ILE A 152 -5.72 -4.13 6.56
C ILE A 152 -7.04 -4.27 7.33
N PRO A 153 -7.23 -5.34 8.13
CA PRO A 153 -8.41 -5.48 8.97
C PRO A 153 -8.61 -4.26 9.87
N GLU A 154 -9.85 -3.79 10.03
CA GLU A 154 -10.16 -2.55 10.74
C GLU A 154 -9.62 -2.54 12.18
N ASN A 155 -9.73 -3.68 12.87
CA ASN A 155 -9.18 -3.89 14.22
C ASN A 155 -7.65 -3.85 14.28
N ASN A 156 -6.95 -4.04 13.15
CA ASN A 156 -5.50 -4.05 13.07
C ASN A 156 -4.92 -2.71 12.59
N LYS A 157 -5.72 -1.81 11.98
CA LYS A 157 -5.24 -0.51 11.48
C LYS A 157 -4.61 0.33 12.59
N GLY A 158 -5.30 0.45 13.74
CA GLY A 158 -4.78 1.19 14.89
C GLY A 158 -3.45 0.63 15.40
N HIS A 159 -3.36 -0.70 15.54
CA HIS A 159 -2.13 -1.38 15.95
C HIS A 159 -0.98 -1.14 14.96
N LEU A 160 -1.26 -1.20 13.66
CA LEU A 160 -0.25 -1.00 12.63
C LEU A 160 0.27 0.44 12.61
N HIS A 161 -0.63 1.42 12.70
CA HIS A 161 -0.26 2.84 12.82
C HIS A 161 0.58 3.11 14.08
N ASN A 162 0.20 2.54 15.22
CA ASN A 162 0.97 2.63 16.44
C ASN A 162 2.37 2.02 16.29
N TYR A 163 2.46 0.83 15.68
CA TYR A 163 3.72 0.17 15.40
C TYR A 163 4.63 1.02 14.50
N ILE A 164 4.10 1.55 13.39
CA ILE A 164 4.83 2.40 12.45
C ILE A 164 5.38 3.64 13.16
N GLY A 165 4.54 4.35 13.91
CA GLY A 165 4.94 5.55 14.63
C GLY A 165 6.05 5.29 15.66
N ASN A 166 5.95 4.19 16.43
CA ASN A 166 6.98 3.81 17.39
C ASN A 166 8.28 3.34 16.73
N MET A 167 8.21 2.69 15.57
CA MET A 167 9.38 2.31 14.80
C MET A 167 10.16 3.53 14.32
N ILE A 168 9.45 4.55 13.80
CA ILE A 168 10.08 5.82 13.42
C ILE A 168 10.70 6.48 14.65
N LEU A 169 9.98 6.58 15.77
CA LEU A 169 10.47 7.19 17.01
C LEU A 169 11.74 6.53 17.55
N LYS A 170 11.84 5.20 17.45
CA LYS A 170 12.97 4.42 17.98
C LYS A 170 14.23 4.50 17.11
N HIS A 171 14.06 4.63 15.80
CA HIS A 171 15.15 4.41 14.85
C HIS A 171 15.46 5.63 13.95
N ALA A 172 14.63 6.67 13.97
CA ALA A 172 14.95 7.91 13.27
C ALA A 172 16.19 8.55 13.91
N PRO A 173 17.27 8.81 13.14
CA PRO A 173 18.41 9.51 13.67
C PRO A 173 18.02 10.96 14.01
N ASP A 174 18.61 11.50 15.08
CA ASP A 174 18.25 12.83 15.63
C ASP A 174 18.27 13.95 14.58
N ASN A 175 19.15 13.82 13.57
CA ASN A 175 19.31 14.79 12.49
C ASN A 175 18.22 14.71 11.40
N LYS A 176 17.42 13.64 11.34
CA LYS A 176 16.28 13.46 10.42
C LYS A 176 14.94 13.41 11.13
N LEU A 177 14.93 13.45 12.46
CA LEU A 177 13.70 13.38 13.25
C LEU A 177 12.68 14.43 12.80
N ASP A 178 13.17 15.60 12.39
CA ASP A 178 12.37 16.70 11.90
C ASP A 178 11.69 16.43 10.55
N ASP A 179 12.34 15.70 9.64
CA ASP A 179 11.82 15.33 8.32
C ASP A 179 10.71 14.27 8.44
N VAL A 180 10.85 13.38 9.43
CA VAL A 180 9.89 12.30 9.69
C VAL A 180 8.90 12.64 10.82
N LEU A 181 9.02 13.81 11.45
CA LEU A 181 8.22 14.21 12.62
C LEU A 181 6.73 14.18 12.31
N PHE A 182 6.33 14.78 11.18
CA PHE A 182 4.94 14.82 10.77
C PHE A 182 4.38 13.43 10.48
N ILE A 183 5.15 12.58 9.79
CA ILE A 183 4.78 11.21 9.50
C ILE A 183 4.62 10.44 10.81
N MET A 184 5.63 10.48 11.68
CA MET A 184 5.62 9.80 12.97
C MET A 184 4.41 10.20 13.83
N VAL A 185 4.15 11.49 13.96
CA VAL A 185 3.04 12.02 14.78
C VAL A 185 1.69 11.66 14.17
N ASP A 186 1.51 11.74 12.85
CA ASP A 186 0.29 11.28 12.19
C ASP A 186 0.02 9.78 12.46
N GLN A 187 1.05 8.94 12.35
CA GLN A 187 0.94 7.50 12.62
C GLN A 187 0.59 7.23 14.10
N LEU A 188 1.28 7.85 15.05
CA LEU A 188 0.98 7.69 16.47
C LEU A 188 -0.42 8.19 16.83
N ASN A 189 -0.88 9.29 16.22
CA ASN A 189 -2.23 9.83 16.44
C ASN A 189 -3.32 8.90 15.89
N ARG A 190 -3.11 8.27 14.73
CA ARG A 190 -4.03 7.25 14.18
C ARG A 190 -4.04 5.97 15.02
N GLY A 191 -2.92 5.65 15.65
CA GLY A 191 -2.77 4.52 16.58
C GLY A 191 -3.05 4.83 18.05
N LYS A 192 -3.54 6.03 18.39
CA LYS A 192 -3.60 6.53 19.78
C LYS A 192 -4.45 5.69 20.72
N MET A 193 -5.48 5.01 20.19
CA MET A 193 -6.36 4.15 20.98
C MET A 193 -5.63 2.95 21.61
N HIS A 194 -4.43 2.63 21.13
CA HIS A 194 -3.57 1.58 21.67
C HIS A 194 -2.42 2.13 22.53
N ILE A 195 -2.42 3.41 22.87
CA ILE A 195 -1.44 4.04 23.77
C ILE A 195 -2.10 4.21 25.14
N GLU A 196 -2.01 3.18 25.98
CA GLU A 196 -2.65 3.16 27.30
C GLU A 196 -1.78 3.79 28.39
N GLU A 197 -0.45 3.60 28.31
CA GLU A 197 0.51 4.13 29.27
C GLU A 197 0.55 5.66 29.27
N GLU A 198 0.38 6.27 30.45
CA GLU A 198 0.33 7.72 30.63
C GLU A 198 1.62 8.41 30.13
N ASP A 199 2.78 7.82 30.42
CA ASP A 199 4.08 8.33 29.96
C ASP A 199 4.16 8.40 28.42
N LYS A 200 3.66 7.37 27.72
CA LYS A 200 3.63 7.35 26.25
C LYS A 200 2.63 8.36 25.68
N ARG A 201 1.50 8.58 26.36
CA ARG A 201 0.55 9.63 25.97
C ARG A 201 1.14 11.03 26.15
N MET A 202 1.89 11.26 27.23
CA MET A 202 2.61 12.50 27.45
C MET A 202 3.69 12.71 26.39
N GLN A 203 4.45 11.66 26.06
CA GLN A 203 5.43 11.71 24.98
C GLN A 203 4.79 12.08 23.63
N LEU A 204 3.65 11.47 23.27
CA LEU A 204 2.91 11.83 22.06
C LEU A 204 2.40 13.29 22.10
N ALA A 205 1.96 13.79 23.26
CA ALA A 205 1.54 15.19 23.41
C ALA A 205 2.71 16.16 23.14
N LEU A 206 3.90 15.88 23.68
CA LEU A 206 5.10 16.67 23.45
C LEU A 206 5.55 16.63 21.97
N LEU A 207 5.46 15.45 21.34
CA LEU A 207 5.76 15.31 19.91
C LEU A 207 4.77 16.10 19.04
N ASN A 208 3.48 16.08 19.37
CA ASN A 208 2.46 16.89 18.71
C ASN A 208 2.71 18.40 18.89
N LEU A 209 3.09 18.84 20.09
CA LEU A 209 3.44 20.23 20.36
C LEU A 209 4.62 20.68 19.48
N ARG A 210 5.71 19.90 19.47
CA ARG A 210 6.88 20.16 18.64
C ARG A 210 6.53 20.23 17.14
N ALA A 211 5.59 19.39 16.68
CA ALA A 211 5.13 19.42 15.29
C ALA A 211 4.29 20.65 14.96
N GLY A 212 3.51 21.17 15.92
CA GLY A 212 2.67 22.36 15.75
C GLY A 212 3.42 23.69 15.91
N GLU A 213 4.61 23.68 16.53
CA GLU A 213 5.50 24.85 16.67
C GLU A 213 6.37 25.09 15.42
N LYS A 214 6.28 24.23 14.41
CA LYS A 214 6.96 24.33 13.12
C LYS A 214 6.05 24.81 12.02
#